data_AF-A0A1F9HQR3-F1
#
_entry.id   AF-A0A1F9HQR3-F1
#
_cell.length_a   1.000
_cell.length_b   1.000
_cell.length_c   1.000
_cell.angle_alpha   90.00
_cell.angle_beta   90.00
_cell.angle_gamma   90.00
#
_symmetry.space_group_name_H-M   'P 1'
#
loop_
_entity.id
_entity.type
_entity.pdbx_description
1 polymer ?
#
loop_
_entity_poly.entity_id
_entity_poly.type
_entity_poly.pdbx_seq_one_letter_code
_entity_poly.pdbx_strand_id
1 'polypeptide(L)' 'MGSIALVEGPHLVAEMQMNVEATHTERLLPAISVLFERTGWKISDLNGLALTIGPGSFTGLRIGLVTLKG' A
#
# COMPACT_ATOMS: atom_id res chain seq x y z
N MET A 1 -7.65 -8.64 8.84
CA MET A 1 -7.84 -8.44 7.38
C MET A 1 -7.25 -7.10 6.99
N GLY A 2 -6.53 -7.02 5.87
CA GLY A 2 -5.92 -5.79 5.37
C GLY A 2 -6.21 -5.63 3.89
N SER A 3 -6.22 -4.40 3.39
CA SER A 3 -6.39 -4.12 1.97
C SER A 3 -5.50 -2.97 1.55
N ILE A 4 -5.15 -2.97 0.26
CA ILE A 4 -4.46 -1.88 -0.43
C ILE A 4 -5.25 -1.52 -1.67
N ALA A 5 -5.26 -0.24 -2.02
CA ALA A 5 -5.93 0.25 -3.20
C ALA A 5 -5.13 1.40 -3.82
N LEU A 6 -5.14 1.46 -5.14
CA LEU A 6 -4.63 2.57 -5.94
C LEU A 6 -5.82 3.27 -6.59
N VAL A 7 -5.87 4.57 -6.37
CA VAL A 7 -7.01 5.41 -6.75
C VAL A 7 -6.49 6.60 -7.52
N GLU A 8 -7.12 6.89 -8.66
CA GLU A 8 -6.86 8.05 -9.49
C GLU A 8 -8.14 8.90 -9.55
N GLY A 9 -8.17 10.01 -8.81
CA GLY A 9 -9.37 10.83 -8.67
C GLY A 9 -10.55 10.02 -8.10
N PRO A 10 -11.69 9.90 -8.82
CA PRO A 10 -12.83 9.08 -8.38
C PRO A 10 -12.72 7.61 -8.82
N HIS A 11 -11.68 7.21 -9.53
CA HIS A 11 -11.56 5.89 -10.13
C HIS A 11 -10.64 4.96 -9.33
N LEU A 12 -11.15 3.78 -8.98
CA LEU A 12 -10.35 2.69 -8.42
C LEU A 12 -9.56 2.02 -9.55
N VAL A 13 -8.23 2.17 -9.54
CA VAL A 13 -7.34 1.58 -10.55
C VAL A 13 -7.09 0.11 -10.24
N ALA A 14 -6.80 -0.20 -8.98
CA ALA A 14 -6.60 -1.57 -8.52
C ALA A 14 -6.80 -1.65 -7.01
N GLU A 15 -7.28 -2.78 -6.52
CA GLU A 15 -7.26 -3.12 -5.10
C GLU A 15 -6.82 -4.55 -4.88
N MET A 16 -6.27 -4.80 -3.70
CA MET A 16 -5.91 -6.14 -3.26
C MET A 16 -6.31 -6.30 -1.80
N GLN A 17 -7.13 -7.32 -1.54
CA GLN A 17 -7.47 -7.73 -0.19
C GLN A 17 -6.56 -8.86 0.25
N MET A 18 -6.11 -8.80 1.50
CA MET A 18 -5.26 -9.79 2.10
C MET A 18 -5.87 -10.26 3.41
N ASN A 19 -5.98 -11.57 3.55
CA ASN A 19 -6.39 -12.17 4.81
C ASN A 19 -5.17 -12.25 5.73
N VAL A 20 -5.05 -11.25 6.61
CA VAL A 20 -3.88 -11.07 7.48
C VAL A 20 -4.18 -11.64 8.86
N GLU A 21 -3.98 -12.95 9.02
CA GLU A 21 -4.02 -13.63 10.32
C GLU A 21 -2.65 -13.64 11.03
N ALA A 22 -1.54 -13.39 10.33
CA ALA A 22 -0.20 -13.26 10.90
C ALA A 22 0.62 -12.19 10.16
N THR A 23 1.39 -11.40 10.92
CA THR A 23 2.37 -10.36 10.50
C THR A 23 1.92 -9.42 9.36
N HIS A 24 1.28 -8.31 9.74
CA HIS A 24 0.79 -7.28 8.79
C HIS A 24 1.87 -6.67 7.89
N THR A 25 3.10 -6.56 8.35
CA THR A 25 4.17 -5.86 7.61
C THR A 25 4.79 -6.71 6.50
N GLU A 26 4.96 -8.02 6.73
CA GLU A 26 5.69 -8.91 5.81
C GLU A 26 4.92 -9.18 4.50
N ARG A 27 3.59 -9.17 4.54
CA ARG A 27 2.75 -9.41 3.35
C ARG A 27 2.36 -8.13 2.62
N LEU A 28 2.36 -6.99 3.31
CA LEU A 28 1.84 -5.75 2.76
C LEU A 28 2.82 -5.06 1.81
N LEU A 29 4.12 -5.02 2.14
CA LEU A 29 5.13 -4.46 1.23
C LEU A 29 5.19 -5.21 -0.12
N PRO A 30 5.24 -6.56 -0.15
CA PRO A 30 5.15 -7.30 -1.41
C PRO A 30 3.84 -7.04 -2.16
N ALA A 31 2.70 -6.95 -1.46
CA ALA A 31 1.42 -6.66 -2.09
C ALA A 31 1.42 -5.29 -2.76
N ILE A 32 2.03 -4.28 -2.13
CA ILE A 32 2.19 -2.94 -2.70
C ILE A 32 3.06 -3.02 -3.97
N SER A 33 4.22 -3.68 -3.91
CA SER A 33 5.07 -3.88 -5.09
C SER A 33 4.34 -4.58 -6.25
N VAL A 34 3.62 -5.66 -5.96
CA VAL A 34 2.81 -6.38 -6.95
C VAL A 34 1.74 -5.49 -7.56
N LEU A 35 1.13 -4.61 -6.76
CA LEU A 35 0.10 -3.70 -7.24
C LEU A 35 0.69 -2.65 -8.20
N PHE A 36 1.86 -2.09 -7.87
CA PHE A 36 2.59 -1.19 -8.78
C PHE A 36 3.05 -1.88 -10.07
N GLU A 37 3.59 -3.10 -9.97
CA GLU A 37 3.98 -3.88 -11.15
C GLU A 37 2.78 -4.18 -12.07
N ARG A 38 1.63 -4.50 -11.48
CA ARG A 38 0.40 -4.82 -12.24
C ARG A 38 -0.22 -3.60 -12.91
N THR A 39 -0.18 -2.44 -12.26
CA THR A 39 -0.74 -1.21 -12.83
C THR A 39 0.25 -0.48 -13.73
N GLY A 40 1.55 -0.82 -13.65
CA GLY A 40 2.62 -0.10 -14.34
C GLY A 40 2.93 1.27 -13.74
N TRP A 41 2.38 1.57 -12.55
CA TRP A 41 2.59 2.83 -11.87
C TRP A 41 3.94 2.84 -11.16
N LYS A 42 4.51 4.03 -11.04
CA LYS A 42 5.70 4.27 -10.24
C LYS A 42 5.34 4.99 -8.96
N ILE A 43 6.21 4.86 -7.96
CA ILE A 43 6.10 5.64 -6.71
C ILE A 43 6.12 7.14 -7.00
N SER A 44 6.82 7.58 -8.07
CA SER A 44 6.85 8.96 -8.54
C SER A 44 5.48 9.48 -9.00
N ASP A 45 4.58 8.59 -9.40
CA ASP A 45 3.27 8.94 -9.95
C ASP A 45 2.26 9.15 -8.80
N LEU A 46 2.63 8.82 -7.56
CA LEU A 46 1.79 8.99 -6.39
C LEU A 46 1.76 10.45 -5.93
N ASN A 47 0.61 11.09 -6.07
CA ASN A 47 0.38 12.42 -5.50
C ASN A 47 0.26 12.39 -3.96
N GLY A 48 -0.15 11.26 -3.38
CA GLY A 48 -0.33 11.12 -1.95
C GLY A 48 -0.48 9.67 -1.51
N LEU A 49 -0.29 9.43 -0.21
CA LEU A 49 -0.50 8.13 0.43
C LEU A 49 -1.55 8.30 1.51
N ALA A 50 -2.64 7.53 1.42
CA ALA A 50 -3.67 7.45 2.45
C ALA A 50 -3.47 6.14 3.23
N LEU A 51 -3.38 6.26 4.56
CA LEU A 51 -3.24 5.12 5.45
C LEU A 51 -4.31 5.22 6.55
N THR A 52 -5.02 4.14 6.84
CA THR A 52 -6.01 4.11 7.90
C THR A 52 -5.32 3.98 9.26
N ILE A 53 -5.61 4.88 10.20
CA ILE A 53 -5.11 4.88 11.59
C ILE A 53 -5.65 3.70 12.45
N GLY A 54 -6.21 2.66 11.82
CA GLY A 54 -6.74 1.49 12.52
C GLY A 54 -5.67 0.73 13.32
N PRO A 55 -6.07 -0.15 14.26
CA PRO A 55 -5.13 -0.83 15.16
C PRO A 55 -4.28 -1.85 14.39
N GLY A 56 -2.97 -1.62 14.29
CA GLY A 56 -2.02 -2.50 13.58
C GLY A 56 -0.71 -1.78 13.25
N SER A 57 0.28 -2.50 12.69
CA SER A 57 1.68 -2.06 12.40
C SER A 57 1.80 -0.88 11.41
N PHE A 58 1.27 0.27 11.81
CA PHE A 58 1.18 1.54 11.09
C PHE A 58 2.54 2.22 10.93
N THR A 59 3.43 2.02 11.89
CA THR A 59 4.73 2.69 11.97
C THR A 59 5.73 2.20 10.91
N GLY A 60 5.81 0.88 10.69
CA GLY A 60 6.77 0.30 9.75
C GLY A 60 6.50 0.66 8.29
N LEU A 61 5.22 0.80 7.93
CA LEU A 61 4.79 1.16 6.57
C LEU A 61 5.10 2.60 6.24
N ARG A 62 4.84 3.53 7.17
CA ARG A 62 5.21 4.93 6.99
C ARG A 62 6.70 5.10 6.79
N ILE A 63 7.52 4.42 7.60
CA ILE A 63 8.97 4.49 7.45
C ILE A 63 9.39 3.91 6.10
N GLY A 64 8.94 2.70 5.75
CA GLY A 64 9.32 2.06 4.48
C GLY A 64 8.89 2.85 3.24
N LEU A 65 7.69 3.42 3.21
CA LEU A 65 7.20 4.23 2.10
C LEU A 65 7.85 5.61 2.03
N VAL A 66 8.14 6.25 3.17
CA VAL A 66 8.86 7.53 3.18
C VAL A 66 10.31 7.32 2.73
N THR A 67 10.95 6.24 3.15
CA THR A 67 12.30 5.87 2.67
C THR A 67 12.32 5.51 1.19
N LEU A 68 11.27 4.89 0.65
CA LEU A 68 11.16 4.61 -0.78
C LEU A 68 10.84 5.85 -1.64
N LYS A 69 10.25 6.89 -1.04
CA LYS A 69 9.91 8.16 -1.72
C LYS A 69 11.05 9.19 -1.68
N GLY A 70 11.98 9.06 -0.73
CA GLY A 70 13.16 9.93 -0.60
C GLY A 70 14.28 9.52 -1.55
#